data_AF-A0A662U1B8-F1
#
_entry.id   AF-A0A662U1B8-F1
#
_cell.length_a   1.000
_cell.length_b   1.000
_cell.length_c   1.000
_cell.angle_alpha   90.00
_cell.angle_beta   90.00
_cell.angle_gamma   90.00
#
_symmetry.space_group_name_H-M   'P 1'
#
loop_
_entity.id
_entity.type
_entity.pdbx_description
1 polymer ?
#
loop_
_entity_poly.entity_id
_entity_poly.type
_entity_poly.pdbx_seq_one_letter_code
_entity_poly.pdbx_strand_id
1 'polypeptide(L)' 'MRLISIQLPEAYIISLEELVSKGMYPNRSEAIRYAIRDLLKRELWSKEGKNNQLRAKTWLRR' A
#
# COMPACT_ATOMS: atom_id res chain seq x y z
N MET A 1 1.59 14.89 -6.62
CA MET A 1 2.13 13.50 -6.74
C MET A 1 3.64 13.60 -7.00
N ARG A 2 4.45 12.63 -6.57
CA ARG A 2 5.89 12.57 -6.93
C ARG A 2 6.11 11.43 -7.93
N LEU A 3 6.99 11.61 -8.92
CA LEU A 3 7.36 10.57 -9.87
C LEU A 3 8.36 9.62 -9.22
N ILE A 4 8.11 8.32 -9.30
CA ILE A 4 9.00 7.26 -8.83
C ILE A 4 9.16 6.29 -10.00
N SER A 5 10.41 5.99 -10.36
CA SER A 5 10.72 4.94 -11.35
C SER A 5 11.04 3.65 -10.61
N ILE A 6 10.39 2.55 -11.02
CA ILE A 6 10.55 1.22 -10.41
C ILE A 6 10.77 0.23 -11.56
N GLN A 7 11.73 -0.66 -11.40
CA GLN A 7 11.91 -1.79 -12.32
C GLN A 7 11.11 -2.98 -11.80
N LEU A 8 10.24 -3.53 -12.66
CA LEU A 8 9.41 -4.69 -12.35
C LEU A 8 9.61 -5.77 -13.43
N PRO A 9 9.56 -7.06 -13.06
CA PRO A 9 9.50 -8.15 -14.03
C PRO A 9 8.34 -8.00 -15.02
N GLU A 10 8.57 -8.40 -16.27
CA GLU A 10 7.61 -8.32 -17.38
C GLU A 10 6.24 -8.93 -17.02
N ALA A 11 6.25 -10.08 -16.34
CA ALA A 11 5.04 -10.81 -15.96
C ALA A 11 4.07 -9.96 -15.11
N TYR A 12 4.60 -9.08 -14.24
CA TYR A 12 3.76 -8.20 -13.42
C TYR A 12 3.20 -7.04 -14.22
N ILE A 13 3.95 -6.54 -15.21
CA ILE A 13 3.49 -5.48 -16.10
C ILE A 13 2.32 -5.99 -16.95
N ILE A 14 2.44 -7.19 -17.51
CA ILE A 14 1.38 -7.84 -18.30
C ILE A 14 0.11 -8.03 -17.45
N SER A 15 0.27 -8.55 -16.23
CA SER A 15 -0.86 -8.74 -15.30
C SER A 15 -1.54 -7.41 -14.95
N LEU A 16 -0.75 -6.34 -14.79
CA LEU A 16 -1.27 -5.01 -14.50
C LEU A 16 -2.01 -4.40 -15.69
N GLU A 17 -1.51 -4.63 -16.90
CA GLU A 17 -2.19 -4.22 -18.14
C GLU A 17 -3.51 -4.94 -18.32
N GLU A 18 -3.57 -6.25 -18.04
CA GLU A 18 -4.82 -6.99 -18.10
C GLU A 18 -5.88 -6.42 -17.14
N LEU A 19 -5.49 -6.00 -15.94
CA LEU A 19 -6.39 -5.34 -14.98
C LEU A 19 -6.92 -3.99 -15.50
N VAL A 20 -6.08 -3.24 -16.21
CA VAL A 20 -6.47 -1.97 -16.84
C VAL A 20 -7.39 -2.23 -18.04
N SER A 21 -7.06 -3.22 -18.88
CA SER A 21 -7.88 -3.62 -20.04
C SER A 21 -9.26 -4.12 -19.63
N LYS A 22 -9.39 -4.75 -18.46
CA LYS A 22 -10.69 -5.15 -17.87
C LYS A 22 -11.50 -3.97 -17.33
N GLY A 23 -10.97 -2.74 -17.36
CA GLY A 23 -11.65 -1.54 -16.87
C GLY A 23 -11.69 -1.41 -15.35
N MET A 24 -10.98 -2.28 -14.61
CA MET A 24 -10.95 -2.24 -13.14
C MET A 24 -10.15 -1.05 -12.61
N TYR A 25 -9.13 -0.63 -13.38
CA TYR A 25 -8.34 0.56 -13.08
C TYR A 25 -8.14 1.37 -14.36
N PRO A 26 -8.18 2.70 -14.29
CA PRO A 26 -8.04 3.55 -15.47
C PRO A 26 -6.60 3.59 -16.02
N ASN A 27 -5.59 3.30 -15.20
CA ASN A 27 -4.19 3.28 -15.62
C ASN A 27 -3.32 2.41 -14.70
N ARG A 28 -2.16 1.98 -15.21
CA ARG A 28 -1.16 1.19 -14.49
C ARG A 28 -0.71 1.85 -13.19
N SER A 29 -0.45 3.16 -13.24
CA SER A 29 0.02 3.94 -12.08
C SER A 29 -1.01 3.96 -10.94
N GLU A 30 -2.30 3.92 -11.26
CA GLU A 30 -3.39 3.95 -10.30
C GLU A 30 -3.61 2.59 -9.65
N ALA A 31 -3.54 1.51 -10.43
CA ALA A 31 -3.50 0.16 -9.90
C ALA A 31 -2.32 -0.04 -8.93
N ILE A 32 -1.11 0.43 -9.29
CA ILE A 32 0.06 0.39 -8.40
C ILE A 32 -0.18 1.21 -7.13
N ARG A 33 -0.71 2.43 -7.25
CA ARG A 33 -1.02 3.27 -6.08
C ARG A 33 -2.07 2.65 -5.17
N TYR A 34 -3.03 1.94 -5.73
CA TYR A 34 -4.05 1.21 -4.96
C TYR A 34 -3.41 0.05 -4.19
N ALA A 35 -2.56 -0.75 -4.84
CA ALA A 35 -1.82 -1.83 -4.20
C ALA A 35 -0.92 -1.32 -3.06
N ILE A 36 -0.18 -0.22 -3.27
CA ILE A 36 0.65 0.40 -2.23
C ILE A 36 -0.23 0.88 -1.07
N ARG A 37 -1.35 1.54 -1.36
CA ARG A 37 -2.28 1.98 -0.33
C ARG A 37 -2.75 0.80 0.51
N ASP A 38 -3.27 -0.24 -0.12
CA ASP A 38 -3.82 -1.41 0.57
C ASP A 38 -2.77 -2.14 1.42
N LEU A 39 -1.55 -2.27 0.88
CA LEU A 39 -0.40 -2.79 1.62
C LEU A 39 -0.12 -1.96 2.88
N LEU A 40 -0.06 -0.63 2.76
CA LEU A 40 0.18 0.27 3.89
C LEU A 40 -0.97 0.21 4.91
N LYS A 41 -2.23 0.16 4.45
CA LYS A 41 -3.38 0.01 5.35
C LYS A 41 -3.27 -1.27 6.17
N ARG A 42 -2.93 -2.38 5.51
CA ARG A 42 -2.83 -3.70 6.15
C ARG A 42 -1.69 -3.75 7.15
N GLU A 43 -0.53 -3.22 6.82
CA GLU A 43 0.66 -3.36 7.66
C GLU A 43 0.74 -2.32 8.79
N LEU A 44 0.41 -1.06 8.51
CA LEU A 44 0.50 0.03 9.49
C LEU A 44 -0.73 0.06 10.40
N TRP A 45 -1.94 0.09 9.86
CA TRP A 45 -3.14 0.24 10.69
C TRP A 45 -3.51 -1.02 11.48
N SER A 46 -3.11 -2.21 11.01
CA SER A 46 -3.23 -3.44 11.83
C SER A 46 -2.24 -3.45 13.01
N LYS A 47 -1.08 -2.78 12.88
CA LYS A 47 -0.10 -2.61 13.97
C LYS A 47 -0.38 -1.41 14.88
N GLU A 48 -0.96 -0.33 14.36
CA GLU A 48 -1.28 0.89 15.11
C GLU A 48 -2.31 0.65 16.23
N GLY A 49 -3.27 -0.27 16.00
CA GLY A 49 -4.24 -0.68 17.02
C GLY A 49 -3.61 -1.34 18.26
N LYS A 50 -2.38 -1.86 18.14
CA LYS A 50 -1.61 -2.43 19.26
C LYS A 50 -0.54 -1.47 19.79
N ASN A 51 0.08 -0.66 18.93
CA ASN A 51 1.21 0.19 19.33
C ASN A 51 0.76 1.48 20.06
N ASN A 52 -0.43 2.02 19.78
CA ASN A 52 -0.90 3.22 20.48
C ASN A 52 -1.32 2.92 21.94
N GLN A 53 -1.75 1.69 22.25
CA GLN A 53 -1.99 1.26 23.64
C GLN A 53 -0.68 1.09 24.43
N LEU A 54 0.39 0.62 23.79
CA LEU A 54 1.69 0.41 24.44
C LEU A 54 2.42 1.72 24.72
N ARG A 55 2.25 2.74 23.87
CA ARG A 55 2.78 4.08 24.17
C ARG A 55 1.97 4.83 25.22
N ALA A 56 0.64 4.65 25.28
CA ALA A 56 -0.19 5.32 26.27
C ALA A 56 0.01 4.81 27.72
N LYS A 57 0.31 3.51 27.91
CA LYS A 57 0.49 2.93 29.26
C LYS A 57 1.90 3.13 29.86
N THR A 58 2.87 3.56 29.07
CA THR A 58 4.26 3.71 29.53
C THR A 58 4.49 5.02 30.32
N TRP A 59 3.57 5.98 30.24
CA TRP A 59 3.66 7.27 30.94
C TRP A 59 3.05 7.30 32.36
N LEU A 60 2.44 6.21 32.82
CA LEU A 60 1.86 6.11 34.18
C LEU A 60 2.81 5.45 35.20
N ARG A 61 4.08 5.26 34.83
CA ARG A 61 5.11 4.69 35.71
C ARG A 61 6.37 5.55 35.76
N ARG A 62 6.19 6.87 35.82
CA ARG A 62 7.19 7.79 36.33
C ARG A 62 6.53 8.96 37.04
#